data_AF-A0A1Y3NDV2-F1
#
_entry.id   AF-A0A1Y3NDV2-F1
#
_cell.length_a   1.000
_cell.length_b   1.000
_cell.length_c   1.000
_cell.angle_alpha   90.00
_cell.angle_beta   90.00
_cell.angle_gamma   90.00
#
_symmetry.space_group_name_H-M   'P 1'
#
loop_
_entity.id
_entity.type
_entity.pdbx_description
1 polymer ?
#
loop_
_entity_poly.entity_id
_entity_poly.type
_entity_poly.pdbx_seq_one_letter_code
_entity_poly.pdbx_strand_id
1 'polypeptide(L)'
;MNMHNSYFINNEGLNGGALYLSGGENSDTYNVEISMRKIYFNNNTANNFGGAIYSDYDGFYLTDAVDINLTNNTAEISGGALYSPSSNNKTLLFYEDLYMQSNVGKAYGNDISSSPSYILSKKNYKDTIIISSGGYLTFSFNIYDINDNILEDNTNYFTFISIKSILKNNTNNQNFQVTGKECNFYYGECHLTKLKILGQPGLYSLNFEIDNFSKVNTKIKIKEKYNLIITKCKTDEIGIYSRNGLLSCETPICYNECPVGISASCISINSTNNINSPKYNKCICYKGYTGVNCNQKIFVNNR
;
A
#
# COMPACT_ATOMS: atom_id res chain seq x y z
N MET A 1 -4.32 -37.87 11.78
CA MET A 1 -3.09 -37.69 12.58
C MET A 1 -3.52 -37.35 13.99
N ASN A 2 -3.15 -38.15 14.99
CA ASN A 2 -3.60 -37.95 16.36
C ASN A 2 -2.39 -37.72 17.27
N MET A 3 -2.36 -36.57 17.94
CA MET A 3 -1.31 -36.20 18.89
C MET A 3 -1.93 -35.84 20.23
N HIS A 4 -1.46 -36.50 21.28
CA HIS A 4 -1.99 -36.31 22.63
C HIS A 4 -0.86 -36.31 23.65
N ASN A 5 -0.90 -35.36 24.61
CA ASN A 5 0.07 -35.28 25.71
C ASN A 5 1.52 -35.21 25.23
N SER A 6 1.79 -34.40 24.20
CA SER A 6 3.08 -34.31 23.53
C SER A 6 3.82 -33.02 23.85
N TYR A 7 5.15 -33.08 23.82
CA TYR A 7 6.04 -31.94 24.04
C TYR A 7 6.99 -31.79 22.86
N PHE A 8 6.99 -30.62 22.24
CA PHE A 8 7.90 -30.22 21.17
C PHE A 8 8.75 -29.07 21.67
N ILE A 9 10.00 -29.36 22.02
CA ILE A 9 10.89 -28.42 22.69
C ILE A 9 12.19 -28.25 21.90
N ASN A 10 12.60 -27.00 21.67
CA ASN A 10 13.86 -26.65 21.00
C ASN A 10 14.03 -27.31 19.62
N ASN A 11 12.94 -27.51 18.87
CA ASN A 11 13.03 -27.99 17.51
C ASN A 11 13.39 -26.85 16.56
N GLU A 12 14.07 -27.19 15.47
CA GLU A 12 14.46 -26.25 14.43
C GLU A 12 14.00 -26.76 13.07
N GLY A 13 13.43 -25.86 12.27
CA GLY A 13 12.92 -26.19 10.94
C GLY A 13 13.10 -25.05 9.94
N LEU A 14 12.94 -25.35 8.65
CA LEU A 14 12.88 -24.31 7.63
C LEU A 14 11.54 -23.56 7.73
N ASN A 15 10.44 -24.32 7.77
CA ASN A 15 9.08 -23.87 8.03
C ASN A 15 8.50 -24.81 9.08
N GLY A 16 7.83 -24.30 10.11
CA GLY A 16 7.34 -25.13 11.20
C GLY A 16 8.51 -25.62 12.03
N GLY A 17 8.90 -24.87 13.07
CA GLY A 17 10.06 -25.25 13.87
C GLY A 17 9.92 -26.63 14.50
N ALA A 18 8.69 -27.01 14.86
CA ALA A 18 8.36 -28.36 15.33
C ALA A 18 7.51 -29.16 14.34
N LEU A 19 6.54 -28.52 13.69
CA LEU A 19 5.54 -29.21 12.89
C LEU A 19 5.30 -28.50 11.55
N TYR A 20 5.43 -29.26 10.47
CA TYR A 20 5.10 -28.85 9.11
C TYR A 20 3.98 -29.74 8.57
N LEU A 21 2.84 -29.14 8.18
CA LEU A 21 1.66 -29.84 7.69
C LEU A 21 1.29 -29.37 6.29
N SER A 22 1.58 -30.17 5.28
CA SER A 22 1.20 -29.92 3.89
C SER A 22 0.10 -30.83 3.37
N GLY A 23 -0.76 -30.27 2.52
CA GLY A 23 -1.71 -31.04 1.73
C GLY A 23 -1.00 -31.83 0.63
N GLY A 24 -1.47 -33.07 0.38
CA GLY A 24 -1.07 -33.84 -0.80
C GLY A 24 -1.87 -33.42 -2.04
N GLU A 25 -1.38 -33.77 -3.23
CA GLU A 25 -1.94 -33.37 -4.54
C GLU A 25 -3.38 -33.86 -4.83
N ASN A 26 -3.97 -34.72 -3.98
CA ASN A 26 -5.31 -35.31 -4.14
C ASN A 26 -6.21 -35.14 -2.90
N SER A 27 -6.17 -33.98 -2.25
CA SER A 27 -6.85 -33.71 -0.97
C SER A 27 -8.37 -33.86 -0.98
N ASP A 28 -9.03 -33.81 -2.15
CA ASP A 28 -10.50 -33.90 -2.26
C ASP A 28 -11.05 -35.32 -2.00
N THR A 29 -10.19 -36.32 -1.89
CA THR A 29 -10.60 -37.74 -1.79
C THR A 29 -10.52 -38.34 -0.39
N TYR A 30 -9.85 -37.70 0.57
CA TYR A 30 -9.68 -38.24 1.92
C TYR A 30 -9.94 -37.19 3.00
N ASN A 31 -10.95 -37.44 3.84
CA ASN A 31 -11.13 -36.70 5.09
C ASN A 31 -9.97 -37.04 6.03
N VAL A 32 -8.95 -36.20 6.07
CA VAL A 32 -7.86 -36.33 7.03
C VAL A 32 -8.29 -35.69 8.34
N GLU A 33 -8.62 -36.52 9.31
CA GLU A 33 -8.89 -36.06 10.66
C GLU A 33 -7.56 -35.79 11.36
N ILE A 34 -7.40 -34.57 11.89
CA ILE A 34 -6.29 -34.20 12.76
C ILE A 34 -6.87 -33.93 14.15
N SER A 35 -6.33 -34.59 15.17
CA SER A 35 -6.68 -34.32 16.57
C SER A 35 -5.41 -33.98 17.34
N MET A 36 -5.45 -32.86 18.06
CA MET A 36 -4.37 -32.32 18.86
C MET A 36 -4.89 -32.02 20.25
N ARG A 37 -4.41 -32.73 21.28
CA ARG A 37 -4.86 -32.50 22.66
C ARG A 37 -3.70 -32.41 23.63
N LYS A 38 -3.67 -31.39 24.48
CA LYS A 38 -2.65 -31.22 25.53
C LYS A 38 -1.24 -31.25 24.96
N ILE A 39 -0.97 -30.34 24.03
CA ILE A 39 0.32 -30.28 23.33
C ILE A 39 1.06 -29.01 23.74
N TYR A 40 2.35 -29.15 23.97
CA TYR A 40 3.22 -28.04 24.37
C TYR A 40 4.30 -27.83 23.32
N PHE A 41 4.30 -26.65 22.70
CA PHE A 41 5.34 -26.17 21.79
C PHE A 41 6.14 -25.08 22.50
N ASN A 42 7.40 -25.36 22.84
CA ASN A 42 8.24 -24.43 23.58
C ASN A 42 9.61 -24.21 22.91
N ASN A 43 10.02 -22.95 22.75
CA ASN A 43 11.33 -22.57 22.20
C ASN A 43 11.65 -23.18 20.82
N ASN A 44 10.64 -23.45 19.99
CA ASN A 44 10.87 -23.93 18.63
C ASN A 44 11.22 -22.76 17.71
N THR A 45 12.07 -23.01 16.71
CA THR A 45 12.55 -21.97 15.81
C THR A 45 12.37 -22.37 14.34
N ALA A 46 11.87 -21.46 13.52
CA ALA A 46 11.80 -21.63 12.08
C ALA A 46 12.60 -20.54 11.33
N ASN A 47 13.37 -20.96 10.32
CA ASN A 47 14.15 -20.04 9.49
C ASN A 47 13.28 -19.15 8.59
N ASN A 48 12.03 -19.52 8.34
CA ASN A 48 11.10 -18.73 7.54
C ASN A 48 9.80 -18.47 8.30
N PHE A 49 8.89 -19.45 8.34
CA PHE A 49 7.51 -19.25 8.79
C PHE A 49 7.09 -20.30 9.81
N GLY A 50 6.23 -19.92 10.76
CA GLY A 50 5.64 -20.86 11.72
C GLY A 50 6.67 -21.36 12.73
N GLY A 51 7.01 -20.55 13.74
CA GLY A 51 8.10 -20.88 14.66
C GLY A 51 7.84 -22.18 15.43
N ALA A 52 6.58 -22.51 15.75
CA ALA A 52 6.21 -23.87 16.16
C ALA A 52 5.56 -24.65 15.01
N ILE A 53 4.49 -24.11 14.43
CA ILE A 53 3.64 -24.81 13.47
C ILE A 53 3.58 -24.04 12.17
N TYR A 54 3.85 -24.72 11.06
CA TYR A 54 3.51 -24.26 9.73
C TYR A 54 2.49 -25.21 9.12
N SER A 55 1.42 -24.68 8.53
CA SER A 55 0.46 -25.50 7.79
C SER A 55 -0.05 -24.83 6.53
N ASP A 56 0.31 -25.39 5.38
CA ASP A 56 -0.32 -25.17 4.07
C ASP A 56 -1.35 -26.26 3.73
N TYR A 57 -1.71 -27.09 4.71
CA TYR A 57 -2.83 -28.03 4.61
C TYR A 57 -4.18 -27.31 4.73
N ASP A 58 -4.96 -27.30 3.64
CA ASP A 58 -6.24 -26.58 3.57
C ASP A 58 -7.31 -27.07 4.56
N GLY A 59 -7.18 -28.29 5.09
CA GLY A 59 -8.09 -28.85 6.10
C GLY A 59 -7.70 -28.55 7.55
N PHE A 60 -6.63 -27.78 7.79
CA PHE A 60 -6.10 -27.59 9.15
C PHE A 60 -7.11 -26.95 10.12
N TYR A 61 -7.99 -26.08 9.61
CA TYR A 61 -9.09 -25.48 10.38
C TYR A 61 -10.11 -26.49 10.95
N LEU A 62 -10.13 -27.73 10.44
CA LEU A 62 -10.99 -28.83 10.92
C LEU A 62 -10.36 -29.60 12.09
N THR A 63 -9.14 -29.24 12.50
CA THR A 63 -8.43 -29.94 13.57
C THR A 63 -9.21 -29.84 14.87
N ASP A 64 -9.43 -30.98 15.52
CA ASP A 64 -9.91 -31.05 16.91
C ASP A 64 -8.74 -30.69 17.83
N ALA A 65 -8.60 -29.40 18.14
CA ALA A 65 -7.55 -28.85 18.98
C ALA A 65 -8.08 -28.51 20.38
N VAL A 66 -7.44 -29.03 21.43
CA VAL A 66 -7.80 -28.73 22.83
C VAL A 66 -6.53 -28.61 23.67
N ASP A 67 -6.44 -27.58 24.51
CA ASP A 67 -5.31 -27.33 25.42
C ASP A 67 -3.94 -27.31 24.68
N ILE A 68 -3.79 -26.40 23.72
CA ILE A 68 -2.52 -26.25 22.98
C ILE A 68 -1.76 -25.03 23.50
N ASN A 69 -0.55 -25.27 24.01
CA ASN A 69 0.32 -24.21 24.52
C ASN A 69 1.46 -23.95 23.54
N LEU A 70 1.57 -22.71 23.05
CA LEU A 70 2.66 -22.26 22.18
C LEU A 70 3.40 -21.10 22.84
N THR A 71 4.57 -21.39 23.40
CA THR A 71 5.35 -20.43 24.18
C THR A 71 6.76 -20.23 23.64
N ASN A 72 7.23 -18.98 23.57
CA ASN A 72 8.60 -18.62 23.20
C ASN A 72 9.07 -19.17 21.84
N ASN A 73 8.15 -19.41 20.90
CA ASN A 73 8.52 -19.89 19.58
C ASN A 73 8.88 -18.72 18.66
N THR A 74 9.84 -18.92 17.77
CA THR A 74 10.40 -17.85 16.92
C THR A 74 10.39 -18.22 15.45
N ALA A 75 9.94 -17.32 14.59
CA ALA A 75 10.11 -17.39 13.14
C ALA A 75 10.90 -16.18 12.64
N GLU A 76 11.88 -16.41 11.77
CA GLU A 76 12.69 -15.31 11.20
C GLU A 76 11.89 -14.40 10.25
N ILE A 77 10.75 -14.86 9.72
CA ILE A 77 9.84 -14.02 8.92
C ILE A 77 8.54 -13.81 9.69
N SER A 78 7.69 -14.84 9.82
CA SER A 78 6.34 -14.61 10.36
C SER A 78 5.69 -15.82 11.01
N GLY A 79 4.72 -15.56 11.90
CA GLY A 79 3.96 -16.56 12.63
C GLY A 79 4.84 -17.27 13.64
N GLY A 80 5.30 -16.55 14.67
CA GLY A 80 6.19 -17.10 15.69
C GLY A 80 5.61 -18.35 16.37
N ALA A 81 4.31 -18.37 16.66
CA ALA A 81 3.63 -19.60 17.04
C ALA A 81 3.23 -20.40 15.80
N LEU A 82 2.39 -19.81 14.94
CA LEU A 82 1.73 -20.53 13.88
C LEU A 82 1.60 -19.70 12.61
N TYR A 83 1.84 -20.34 11.46
CA TYR A 83 1.69 -19.73 10.15
C TYR A 83 0.86 -20.62 9.20
N SER A 84 -0.10 -20.02 8.48
CA SER A 84 -0.68 -20.65 7.29
C SER A 84 -0.70 -19.71 6.10
N PRO A 85 -0.19 -20.14 4.95
CA PRO A 85 -0.36 -19.40 3.71
C PRO A 85 -1.78 -19.54 3.11
N SER A 86 -2.64 -20.43 3.61
CA SER A 86 -3.90 -20.81 2.96
C SER A 86 -4.88 -19.64 2.82
N SER A 87 -5.55 -19.58 1.67
CA SER A 87 -6.39 -18.46 1.21
C SER A 87 -7.90 -18.64 1.44
N ASN A 88 -8.32 -19.66 2.19
CA ASN A 88 -9.73 -20.10 2.19
C ASN A 88 -10.62 -19.42 3.24
N ASN A 89 -10.24 -18.26 3.79
CA ASN A 89 -11.01 -17.52 4.83
C ASN A 89 -11.35 -18.33 6.09
N LYS A 90 -10.67 -19.45 6.32
CA LYS A 90 -10.92 -20.33 7.46
C LYS A 90 -9.73 -20.23 8.38
N THR A 91 -9.97 -19.77 9.60
CA THR A 91 -8.95 -19.58 10.63
C THR A 91 -8.30 -20.92 10.96
N LEU A 92 -6.98 -20.91 11.16
CA LEU A 92 -6.20 -22.14 11.33
C LEU A 92 -6.69 -23.04 12.46
N LEU A 93 -7.19 -22.46 13.55
CA LEU A 93 -7.76 -23.12 14.74
C LEU A 93 -8.68 -22.11 15.44
N PHE A 94 -9.59 -22.56 16.29
CA PHE A 94 -10.34 -21.64 17.16
C PHE A 94 -9.40 -21.10 18.24
N TYR A 95 -9.35 -19.77 18.38
CA TYR A 95 -8.43 -19.09 19.31
C TYR A 95 -8.62 -19.51 20.77
N GLU A 96 -9.82 -19.97 21.15
CA GLU A 96 -10.17 -20.33 22.52
C GLU A 96 -9.38 -21.56 23.04
N ASP A 97 -8.88 -22.41 22.14
CA ASP A 97 -8.14 -23.63 22.49
C ASP A 97 -6.62 -23.43 22.51
N LEU A 98 -6.16 -22.19 22.25
CA LEU A 98 -4.75 -21.83 22.12
C LEU A 98 -4.30 -20.90 23.25
N TYR A 99 -3.34 -21.36 24.05
CA TYR A 99 -2.56 -20.49 24.91
C TYR A 99 -1.28 -20.08 24.18
N MET A 100 -1.14 -18.78 23.92
CA MET A 100 0.02 -18.22 23.22
C MET A 100 0.71 -17.19 24.10
N GLN A 101 2.03 -17.33 24.26
CA GLN A 101 2.81 -16.40 25.08
C GLN A 101 4.22 -16.21 24.51
N SER A 102 4.62 -14.95 24.37
CA SER A 102 6.00 -14.56 24.05
C SER A 102 6.55 -15.16 22.76
N ASN A 103 5.69 -15.44 21.77
CA ASN A 103 6.14 -15.87 20.45
C ASN A 103 6.56 -14.65 19.62
N VAL A 104 7.47 -14.87 18.66
CA VAL A 104 8.05 -13.79 17.85
C VAL A 104 8.09 -14.17 16.38
N GLY A 105 7.45 -13.36 15.54
CA GLY A 105 7.64 -13.34 14.09
C GLY A 105 8.45 -12.09 13.76
N LYS A 106 9.72 -12.25 13.36
CA LYS A 106 10.65 -11.11 13.30
C LYS A 106 10.23 -10.04 12.28
N ALA A 107 9.69 -10.43 11.13
CA ALA A 107 9.16 -9.48 10.15
C ALA A 107 7.78 -8.98 10.58
N TYR A 108 6.83 -9.90 10.79
CA TYR A 108 5.45 -9.57 11.15
C TYR A 108 4.73 -10.75 11.81
N GLY A 109 3.62 -10.50 12.51
CA GLY A 109 2.73 -11.54 13.04
C GLY A 109 3.38 -12.45 14.09
N ASN A 110 3.40 -11.99 15.34
CA ASN A 110 4.10 -12.67 16.45
C ASN A 110 3.53 -14.05 16.77
N ASP A 111 2.23 -14.15 16.97
CA ASP A 111 1.58 -15.40 17.32
C ASP A 111 1.13 -16.12 16.04
N ILE A 112 0.03 -15.64 15.46
CA ILE A 112 -0.59 -16.23 14.29
C ILE A 112 -0.45 -15.27 13.11
N SER A 113 -0.10 -15.81 11.94
CA SER A 113 0.05 -15.03 10.73
C SER A 113 -0.26 -15.83 9.47
N SER A 114 -0.43 -15.11 8.36
CA SER A 114 -0.67 -15.69 7.05
C SER A 114 0.05 -14.93 5.93
N SER A 115 -0.02 -15.47 4.72
CA SER A 115 0.50 -14.80 3.53
C SER A 115 -0.32 -13.54 3.22
N PRO A 116 0.31 -12.51 2.62
CA PRO A 116 -0.43 -11.41 2.03
C PRO A 116 -1.53 -11.88 1.09
N SER A 117 -2.72 -11.28 1.20
CA SER A 117 -3.93 -11.65 0.47
C SER A 117 -4.41 -10.53 -0.46
N TYR A 118 -4.40 -9.29 0.01
CA TYR A 118 -4.83 -8.16 -0.80
C TYR A 118 -4.19 -6.85 -0.35
N ILE A 119 -4.27 -5.85 -1.21
CA ILE A 119 -3.76 -4.50 -0.97
C ILE A 119 -4.94 -3.54 -1.03
N LEU A 120 -4.98 -2.60 -0.09
CA LEU A 120 -5.91 -1.48 -0.12
C LEU A 120 -5.18 -0.15 0.01
N SER A 121 -5.73 0.86 -0.67
CA SER A 121 -5.35 2.25 -0.50
C SER A 121 -5.91 2.81 0.80
N LYS A 122 -5.09 3.58 1.52
CA LYS A 122 -5.55 4.56 2.50
C LYS A 122 -6.32 5.61 1.70
N LYS A 123 -7.66 5.53 1.73
CA LYS A 123 -8.54 6.36 0.90
C LYS A 123 -8.22 7.85 1.09
N ASN A 124 -7.55 8.43 0.10
CA ASN A 124 -7.31 9.88 0.01
C ASN A 124 -8.33 10.58 -0.90
N TYR A 125 -9.05 9.80 -1.71
CA TYR A 125 -9.92 10.31 -2.76
C TYR A 125 -11.27 9.58 -2.77
N LYS A 126 -12.29 10.28 -3.30
CA LYS A 126 -13.55 9.66 -3.72
C LYS A 126 -13.33 8.83 -4.99
N ASP A 127 -14.33 8.04 -5.37
CA ASP A 127 -14.29 7.20 -6.58
C ASP A 127 -13.99 7.98 -7.86
N THR A 128 -14.35 9.26 -7.90
CA THR A 128 -14.01 10.18 -8.99
C THR A 128 -13.00 11.24 -8.53
N ILE A 129 -11.88 11.32 -9.25
CA ILE A 129 -10.80 12.28 -9.04
C ILE A 129 -10.86 13.31 -10.18
N ILE A 130 -10.82 14.60 -9.84
CA ILE A 130 -10.76 15.69 -10.81
C ILE A 130 -9.39 16.36 -10.67
N ILE A 131 -8.64 16.44 -11.76
CA ILE A 131 -7.29 17.00 -11.77
C ILE A 131 -7.04 17.81 -13.04
N SER A 132 -6.30 18.91 -12.93
CA SER A 132 -5.74 19.58 -14.11
C SER A 132 -4.61 18.72 -14.70
N SER A 133 -4.44 18.75 -16.01
CA SER A 133 -3.30 18.06 -16.64
C SER A 133 -1.99 18.56 -16.03
N GLY A 134 -1.02 17.68 -15.76
CA GLY A 134 0.23 18.01 -15.06
C GLY A 134 0.13 18.06 -13.54
N GLY A 135 -1.07 17.89 -12.98
CA GLY A 135 -1.25 17.74 -11.54
C GLY A 135 -0.65 16.45 -10.98
N TYR A 136 -0.45 16.45 -9.66
CA TYR A 136 0.06 15.32 -8.90
C TYR A 136 -1.06 14.66 -8.09
N LEU A 137 -1.03 13.34 -8.03
CA LEU A 137 -1.85 12.53 -7.13
C LEU A 137 -0.96 11.83 -6.11
N THR A 138 -1.50 11.59 -4.92
CA THR A 138 -0.83 10.88 -3.85
C THR A 138 -1.68 9.73 -3.34
N PHE A 139 -1.14 8.52 -3.43
CA PHE A 139 -1.74 7.32 -2.87
C PHE A 139 -0.83 6.71 -1.82
N SER A 140 -1.42 6.03 -0.85
CA SER A 140 -0.69 5.20 0.10
C SER A 140 -1.44 3.89 0.22
N PHE A 141 -0.71 2.78 0.23
CA PHE A 141 -1.30 1.45 0.25
C PHE A 141 -0.76 0.64 1.41
N ASN A 142 -1.65 -0.16 1.99
CA ASN A 142 -1.34 -1.16 3.01
C ASN A 142 -1.55 -2.56 2.42
N ILE A 143 -0.74 -3.49 2.90
CA ILE A 143 -0.88 -4.90 2.60
C ILE A 143 -1.64 -5.61 3.73
N TYR A 144 -2.58 -6.47 3.34
CA TYR A 144 -3.47 -7.17 4.24
C TYR A 144 -3.35 -8.67 4.06
N ASP A 145 -3.54 -9.39 5.16
CA ASP A 145 -3.64 -10.83 5.18
C ASP A 145 -5.09 -11.28 4.89
N ILE A 146 -5.35 -12.60 4.96
CA ILE A 146 -6.69 -13.14 4.68
C ILE A 146 -7.72 -12.85 5.78
N ASN A 147 -7.26 -12.45 6.97
CA ASN A 147 -8.07 -12.15 8.15
C ASN A 147 -8.26 -10.63 8.34
N ASP A 148 -7.99 -9.84 7.30
CA ASP A 148 -8.07 -8.38 7.30
C ASP A 148 -7.09 -7.67 8.25
N ASN A 149 -6.03 -8.35 8.70
CA ASN A 149 -4.96 -7.73 9.47
C ASN A 149 -4.00 -6.98 8.55
N ILE A 150 -3.57 -5.79 8.97
CA ILE A 150 -2.51 -5.04 8.31
C ILE A 150 -1.18 -5.74 8.63
N LEU A 151 -0.38 -6.00 7.59
CA LEU A 151 0.93 -6.62 7.75
C LEU A 151 2.01 -5.55 7.96
N GLU A 152 2.26 -5.21 9.23
CA GLU A 152 3.37 -4.33 9.63
C GLU A 152 4.70 -5.08 9.54
N ASP A 153 5.57 -4.67 8.61
CA ASP A 153 6.81 -5.40 8.28
C ASP A 153 8.05 -4.73 8.87
N ASN A 154 8.54 -5.23 9.99
CA ASN A 154 9.69 -4.62 10.68
C ASN A 154 11.03 -4.81 9.96
N THR A 155 11.09 -5.67 8.95
CA THR A 155 12.35 -6.11 8.33
C THR A 155 12.47 -5.75 6.85
N ASN A 156 11.45 -5.10 6.28
CA ASN A 156 11.35 -4.83 4.84
C ASN A 156 11.30 -6.09 3.97
N TYR A 157 10.76 -7.18 4.52
CA TYR A 157 10.46 -8.42 3.81
C TYR A 157 9.66 -8.16 2.52
N PHE A 158 8.66 -7.26 2.53
CA PHE A 158 7.78 -7.03 1.38
C PHE A 158 8.34 -6.10 0.29
N THR A 159 9.60 -5.70 0.35
CA THR A 159 10.21 -4.79 -0.64
C THR A 159 10.23 -5.29 -2.08
N PHE A 160 10.05 -6.60 -2.29
CA PHE A 160 9.90 -7.19 -3.61
C PHE A 160 8.52 -6.93 -4.26
N ILE A 161 7.52 -6.53 -3.46
CA ILE A 161 6.18 -6.17 -3.92
C ILE A 161 6.18 -4.71 -4.34
N SER A 162 5.76 -4.47 -5.57
CA SER A 162 5.62 -3.14 -6.15
C SER A 162 4.23 -2.93 -6.74
N ILE A 163 3.68 -1.74 -6.52
CA ILE A 163 2.43 -1.29 -7.12
C ILE A 163 2.75 -0.40 -8.30
N LYS A 164 2.01 -0.58 -9.38
CA LYS A 164 2.07 0.21 -10.59
C LYS A 164 0.71 0.76 -10.94
N SER A 165 0.64 2.06 -11.14
CA SER A 165 -0.55 2.73 -11.65
C SER A 165 -0.65 2.56 -13.16
N ILE A 166 -1.86 2.29 -13.63
CA ILE A 166 -2.20 2.11 -15.04
C ILE A 166 -3.34 3.04 -15.38
N LEU A 167 -3.07 3.93 -16.32
CA LEU A 167 -4.07 4.84 -16.85
C LEU A 167 -4.60 4.28 -18.17
N LYS A 168 -5.92 4.16 -18.28
CA LYS A 168 -6.62 3.76 -19.50
C LYS A 168 -7.56 4.88 -19.92
N ASN A 169 -7.65 5.12 -21.21
CA ASN A 169 -8.63 6.02 -21.79
C ASN A 169 -9.69 5.20 -22.52
N ASN A 170 -10.95 5.59 -22.38
CA ASN A 170 -12.05 4.96 -23.12
C ASN A 170 -12.06 5.33 -24.60
N THR A 171 -11.32 6.38 -24.99
CA THR A 171 -11.13 6.82 -26.37
C THR A 171 -9.71 6.47 -26.84
N ASN A 172 -9.58 5.60 -27.84
CA ASN A 172 -8.32 4.99 -28.27
C ASN A 172 -7.25 5.97 -28.82
N ASN A 173 -7.52 7.28 -28.87
CA ASN A 173 -6.72 8.25 -29.62
C ASN A 173 -6.12 9.40 -28.79
N GLN A 174 -6.27 9.44 -27.46
CA GLN A 174 -5.65 10.52 -26.67
C GLN A 174 -4.29 10.09 -26.15
N ASN A 175 -3.26 10.86 -26.52
CA ASN A 175 -1.93 10.74 -25.94
C ASN A 175 -1.96 11.18 -24.48
N PHE A 176 -1.33 10.40 -23.62
CA PHE A 176 -1.09 10.75 -22.22
C PHE A 176 0.29 10.24 -21.80
N GLN A 177 0.81 10.81 -20.73
CA GLN A 177 2.06 10.40 -20.10
C GLN A 177 1.86 10.38 -18.58
N VAL A 178 2.34 9.31 -17.96
CA VAL A 178 2.29 9.14 -16.50
C VAL A 178 3.72 8.98 -15.99
N THR A 179 4.11 9.78 -15.00
CA THR A 179 5.40 9.65 -14.30
C THR A 179 5.19 9.45 -12.81
N GLY A 180 6.19 8.89 -12.11
CA GLY A 180 6.06 8.52 -10.70
C GLY A 180 4.94 7.51 -10.47
N LYS A 181 4.82 6.54 -11.38
CA LYS A 181 3.71 5.59 -11.49
C LYS A 181 3.85 4.33 -10.65
N GLU A 182 4.97 4.16 -9.98
CA GLU A 182 5.31 2.95 -9.23
C GLU A 182 5.75 3.29 -7.80
N CYS A 183 5.44 2.43 -6.85
CA CYS A 183 6.00 2.43 -5.50
C CYS A 183 6.32 0.99 -5.05
N ASN A 184 7.23 0.83 -4.11
CA ASN A 184 7.52 -0.44 -3.43
C ASN A 184 7.03 -0.37 -1.98
N PHE A 185 6.74 -1.53 -1.41
CA PHE A 185 6.42 -1.63 0.01
C PHE A 185 7.67 -1.51 0.88
N TYR A 186 7.62 -0.61 1.84
CA TYR A 186 8.59 -0.47 2.91
C TYR A 186 7.82 -0.43 4.23
N TYR A 187 8.26 -1.22 5.20
CA TYR A 187 7.55 -1.37 6.47
C TYR A 187 6.05 -1.68 6.35
N GLY A 188 5.65 -2.44 5.33
CA GLY A 188 4.24 -2.79 5.09
C GLY A 188 3.42 -1.72 4.35
N GLU A 189 4.03 -0.59 3.98
CA GLU A 189 3.37 0.52 3.28
C GLU A 189 4.02 0.91 1.95
N CYS A 190 3.20 1.29 0.97
CA CYS A 190 3.66 1.78 -0.34
C CYS A 190 3.15 3.21 -0.56
N HIS A 191 4.06 4.18 -0.64
CA HIS A 191 3.70 5.59 -0.87
C HIS A 191 3.97 6.03 -2.30
N LEU A 192 2.89 6.30 -3.04
CA LEU A 192 2.93 6.83 -4.41
C LEU A 192 2.68 8.33 -4.39
N THR A 193 3.70 9.14 -4.05
CA THR A 193 3.57 10.59 -3.80
C THR A 193 3.77 11.48 -5.02
N LYS A 194 4.36 10.93 -6.10
CA LYS A 194 4.79 11.70 -7.27
C LYS A 194 4.07 11.28 -8.56
N LEU A 195 2.86 10.74 -8.45
CA LEU A 195 2.09 10.33 -9.61
C LEU A 195 1.64 11.57 -10.39
N LYS A 196 2.36 11.90 -11.46
CA LYS A 196 2.04 13.03 -12.34
C LYS A 196 1.38 12.52 -13.60
N ILE A 197 0.25 13.12 -13.96
CA ILE A 197 -0.52 12.73 -15.14
C ILE A 197 -0.59 13.90 -16.11
N LEU A 198 0.00 13.72 -17.29
CA LEU A 198 -0.10 14.63 -18.42
C LEU A 198 -1.06 14.03 -19.44
N GLY A 199 -2.18 14.69 -19.70
CA GLY A 199 -3.20 14.17 -20.61
C GLY A 199 -4.06 15.27 -21.20
N GLN A 200 -4.75 14.95 -22.29
CA GLN A 200 -5.78 15.83 -22.80
C GLN A 200 -6.98 15.84 -21.84
N PRO A 201 -7.78 16.92 -21.81
CA PRO A 201 -9.00 16.93 -21.04
C PRO A 201 -9.93 15.79 -21.47
N GLY A 202 -10.44 15.02 -20.50
CA GLY A 202 -11.20 13.82 -20.80
C GLY A 202 -11.45 12.92 -19.61
N LEU A 203 -12.10 11.79 -19.89
CA LEU A 203 -12.42 10.75 -18.94
C LEU A 203 -11.44 9.59 -19.07
N TYR A 204 -10.83 9.22 -17.95
CA TYR A 204 -9.84 8.17 -17.84
C TYR A 204 -10.20 7.22 -16.69
N SER A 205 -9.64 6.02 -16.74
CA SER A 205 -9.68 5.03 -15.66
C SER A 205 -8.27 4.88 -15.11
N LEU A 206 -8.11 5.17 -13.82
CA LEU A 206 -6.89 4.93 -13.08
C LEU A 206 -7.04 3.62 -12.28
N ASN A 207 -6.24 2.63 -12.65
CA ASN A 207 -6.17 1.34 -11.99
C ASN A 207 -4.78 1.17 -11.35
N PHE A 208 -4.68 0.21 -10.44
CA PHE A 208 -3.40 -0.22 -9.90
C PHE A 208 -3.24 -1.71 -10.13
N GLU A 209 -2.01 -2.14 -10.39
CA GLU A 209 -1.62 -3.53 -10.61
C GLU A 209 -0.30 -3.81 -9.89
N ILE A 210 0.01 -5.08 -9.63
CA ILE A 210 1.29 -5.50 -9.03
C ILE A 210 2.27 -5.76 -10.18
N ASP A 211 3.45 -5.12 -10.18
CA ASP A 211 4.38 -5.22 -11.32
C ASP A 211 5.24 -6.49 -11.29
N ASN A 212 5.46 -7.08 -10.11
CA ASN A 212 6.46 -8.14 -9.87
C ASN A 212 5.85 -9.53 -9.62
N PHE A 213 4.90 -9.92 -10.46
CA PHE A 213 4.05 -11.11 -10.32
C PHE A 213 4.79 -12.46 -10.30
N SER A 214 6.00 -12.56 -10.87
CA SER A 214 6.67 -13.86 -11.11
C SER A 214 7.38 -14.47 -9.90
N LYS A 215 7.69 -13.67 -8.87
CA LYS A 215 8.40 -14.15 -7.67
C LYS A 215 7.48 -14.53 -6.52
N VAL A 216 6.24 -14.04 -6.55
CA VAL A 216 5.27 -14.23 -5.48
C VAL A 216 4.20 -15.11 -6.09
N ASN A 217 4.17 -16.39 -5.70
CA ASN A 217 3.19 -17.39 -6.15
C ASN A 217 1.76 -17.06 -5.63
N THR A 218 1.46 -15.78 -5.45
CA THR A 218 0.41 -15.26 -4.59
C THR A 218 -0.63 -14.53 -5.41
N LYS A 219 -1.88 -14.89 -5.13
CA LYS A 219 -3.11 -14.32 -5.64
C LYS A 219 -3.40 -12.94 -5.03
N ILE A 220 -2.39 -12.11 -4.76
CA ILE A 220 -2.58 -10.81 -4.10
C ILE A 220 -3.46 -9.95 -5.00
N LYS A 221 -4.62 -9.55 -4.48
CA LYS A 221 -5.57 -8.71 -5.23
C LYS A 221 -5.41 -7.26 -4.83
N ILE A 222 -5.47 -6.38 -5.81
CA ILE A 222 -5.68 -4.95 -5.60
C ILE A 222 -7.08 -4.60 -6.11
N LYS A 223 -7.89 -3.94 -5.27
CA LYS A 223 -9.31 -3.69 -5.56
C LYS A 223 -9.56 -2.24 -5.99
N GLU A 224 -8.57 -1.36 -5.90
CA GLU A 224 -8.75 0.05 -6.24
C GLU A 224 -8.89 0.32 -7.73
N LYS A 225 -9.94 1.08 -8.04
CA LYS A 225 -10.15 1.71 -9.33
C LYS A 225 -10.76 3.09 -9.13
N TYR A 226 -10.25 4.07 -9.84
CA TYR A 226 -10.75 5.44 -9.81
C TYR A 226 -11.14 5.91 -11.21
N ASN A 227 -12.25 6.64 -11.28
CA ASN A 227 -12.57 7.45 -12.45
C ASN A 227 -11.77 8.74 -12.36
N LEU A 228 -11.03 9.06 -13.40
CA LEU A 228 -10.20 10.25 -13.45
C LEU A 228 -10.72 11.22 -14.52
N ILE A 229 -11.04 12.44 -14.11
CA ILE A 229 -11.41 13.53 -15.00
C ILE A 229 -10.21 14.46 -15.10
N ILE A 230 -9.56 14.45 -16.25
CA ILE A 230 -8.51 15.43 -16.56
C ILE A 230 -9.20 16.67 -17.12
N THR A 231 -8.93 17.83 -16.53
CA THR A 231 -9.48 19.12 -16.98
C THR A 231 -8.43 19.95 -17.71
N LYS A 232 -8.91 21.00 -18.38
CA LYS A 232 -8.05 22.12 -18.81
C LYS A 232 -7.43 22.80 -17.57
N CYS A 233 -6.44 23.64 -17.82
CA CYS A 233 -5.86 24.48 -16.77
C CYS A 233 -6.91 25.41 -16.19
N LYS A 234 -6.85 25.61 -14.89
CA LYS A 234 -7.66 26.60 -14.19
C LYS A 234 -7.25 28.00 -14.61
N THR A 235 -8.08 28.99 -14.32
CA THR A 235 -7.82 30.39 -14.69
C THR A 235 -6.58 30.98 -14.02
N ASP A 236 -6.13 30.40 -12.92
CA ASP A 236 -4.94 30.75 -12.15
C ASP A 236 -3.70 29.87 -12.47
N GLU A 237 -3.83 28.91 -13.39
CA GLU A 237 -2.74 28.02 -13.83
C GLU A 237 -2.18 28.44 -15.21
N ILE A 238 -0.94 28.07 -15.49
CA ILE A 238 -0.27 28.26 -16.78
C ILE A 238 -0.30 26.96 -17.57
N GLY A 239 -0.85 27.00 -18.78
CA GLY A 239 -0.74 25.88 -19.72
C GLY A 239 0.61 25.85 -20.42
N ILE A 240 1.35 24.76 -20.23
CA ILE A 240 2.62 24.47 -20.91
C ILE A 240 2.46 23.21 -21.75
N TYR A 241 2.84 23.25 -23.02
CA TYR A 241 2.83 22.13 -23.93
C TYR A 241 4.21 21.50 -24.04
N SER A 242 4.28 20.20 -23.83
CA SER A 242 5.45 19.39 -24.16
C SER A 242 5.68 19.33 -25.68
N ARG A 243 6.87 18.86 -26.09
CA ARG A 243 7.19 18.63 -27.51
C ARG A 243 6.20 17.72 -28.23
N ASN A 244 5.55 16.82 -27.48
CA ASN A 244 4.55 15.88 -28.01
C ASN A 244 3.12 16.45 -27.96
N GLY A 245 2.96 17.74 -27.67
CA GLY A 245 1.67 18.43 -27.61
C GLY A 245 0.84 18.15 -26.35
N LEU A 246 1.39 17.48 -25.33
CA LEU A 246 0.68 17.26 -24.06
C LEU A 246 0.70 18.53 -23.21
N LEU A 247 -0.48 18.95 -22.76
CA LEU A 247 -0.67 20.07 -21.84
C LEU A 247 -0.20 19.70 -20.43
N SER A 248 0.46 20.62 -19.75
CA SER A 248 0.87 20.60 -18.35
C SER A 248 0.42 21.92 -17.74
N CYS A 249 -0.49 21.87 -16.79
CA CYS A 249 -0.96 23.02 -16.04
C CYS A 249 -0.06 23.19 -14.83
N GLU A 250 0.59 24.34 -14.75
CA GLU A 250 1.54 24.64 -13.69
C GLU A 250 1.11 25.87 -12.90
N THR A 251 1.38 25.85 -11.60
CA THR A 251 1.23 27.04 -10.77
C THR A 251 2.24 28.10 -11.20
N PRO A 252 1.83 29.36 -11.43
CA PRO A 252 2.74 30.44 -11.78
C PRO A 252 3.87 30.58 -10.75
N ILE A 253 5.11 30.63 -11.24
CA ILE A 253 6.29 30.86 -10.40
C ILE A 253 6.59 32.36 -10.39
N CYS A 254 6.60 32.97 -9.21
CA CYS A 254 7.03 34.35 -9.00
C CYS A 254 8.42 34.40 -8.36
N TYR A 255 9.02 35.58 -8.31
CA TYR A 255 10.26 35.78 -7.56
C TYR A 255 10.04 35.54 -6.06
N ASN A 256 11.10 35.12 -5.35
CA ASN A 256 11.03 34.73 -3.94
C ASN A 256 10.56 35.85 -3.01
N GLU A 257 10.72 37.10 -3.42
CA GLU A 257 10.26 38.27 -2.69
C GLU A 257 8.74 38.43 -2.71
N CYS A 258 8.03 37.73 -3.59
CA CYS A 258 6.56 37.69 -3.62
C CYS A 258 6.03 36.74 -2.54
N PRO A 259 5.32 37.23 -1.50
CA PRO A 259 4.85 36.45 -0.37
C PRO A 259 3.56 35.69 -0.71
N VAL A 260 3.66 34.74 -1.64
CA VAL A 260 2.54 33.94 -2.16
C VAL A 260 1.86 33.17 -1.03
N GLY A 261 0.53 33.31 -0.93
CA GLY A 261 -0.28 32.64 0.10
C GLY A 261 -0.33 33.37 1.44
N ILE A 262 0.45 34.45 1.63
CA ILE A 262 0.45 35.27 2.85
C ILE A 262 -0.23 36.61 2.56
N SER A 263 0.33 37.39 1.64
CA SER A 263 -0.18 38.72 1.26
C SER A 263 -0.26 38.94 -0.24
N ALA A 264 0.07 37.93 -1.04
CA ALA A 264 0.02 37.99 -2.49
C ALA A 264 -0.43 36.67 -3.13
N SER A 265 -0.89 36.76 -4.38
CA SER A 265 -0.99 35.65 -5.32
C SER A 265 -0.02 35.86 -6.48
N CYS A 266 0.51 34.77 -7.03
CA CYS A 266 1.24 34.79 -8.29
C CYS A 266 0.28 34.47 -9.45
N ILE A 267 0.24 35.32 -10.47
CA ILE A 267 -0.57 35.08 -11.67
C ILE A 267 0.28 35.13 -12.93
N SER A 268 -0.15 34.46 -13.99
CA SER A 268 0.45 34.64 -15.32
C SER A 268 -0.17 35.84 -16.03
N ILE A 269 0.65 36.70 -16.62
CA ILE A 269 0.18 37.82 -17.46
C ILE A 269 0.26 37.47 -18.95
N ASN A 270 1.14 36.55 -19.32
CA ASN A 270 1.46 36.28 -20.72
C ASN A 270 1.60 34.78 -20.98
N SER A 271 0.52 34.13 -21.42
CA SER A 271 0.45 32.70 -21.69
C SER A 271 1.09 32.27 -23.03
N THR A 272 1.70 33.22 -23.77
CA THR A 272 2.18 32.99 -25.13
C THR A 272 3.51 32.23 -25.21
N ASN A 273 4.33 32.30 -24.15
CA ASN A 273 5.73 31.87 -24.24
C ASN A 273 5.97 30.39 -23.90
N ASN A 274 4.95 29.59 -23.61
CA ASN A 274 5.11 28.19 -23.21
C ASN A 274 6.17 27.98 -22.10
N ILE A 275 6.35 28.97 -21.23
CA ILE A 275 7.39 29.07 -20.21
C ILE A 275 6.75 29.60 -18.94
N ASN A 276 6.96 28.90 -17.83
CA ASN A 276 6.60 29.37 -16.49
C ASN A 276 7.83 29.94 -15.79
N SER A 277 7.94 31.27 -15.76
CA SER A 277 9.11 31.97 -15.22
C SER A 277 8.68 33.23 -14.46
N PRO A 278 9.37 33.57 -13.35
CA PRO A 278 9.15 34.83 -12.62
C PRO A 278 9.16 36.08 -13.49
N LYS A 279 9.94 36.07 -14.59
CA LYS A 279 10.02 37.20 -15.54
C LYS A 279 8.69 37.49 -16.24
N TYR A 280 7.84 36.48 -16.43
CA TYR A 280 6.58 36.58 -17.20
C TYR A 280 5.33 36.50 -16.32
N ASN A 281 5.50 36.31 -15.01
CA ASN A 281 4.44 36.20 -14.03
C ASN A 281 4.41 37.46 -13.13
N LYS A 282 3.25 37.75 -12.53
CA LYS A 282 3.03 38.91 -11.66
C LYS A 282 2.73 38.51 -10.24
N CYS A 283 3.34 39.21 -9.30
CA CYS A 283 2.87 39.28 -7.93
C CYS A 283 1.67 40.23 -7.84
N ILE A 284 0.52 39.76 -7.37
CA ILE A 284 -0.68 40.58 -7.10
C ILE A 284 -0.98 40.56 -5.63
N CYS A 285 -1.09 41.74 -5.02
CA CYS A 285 -1.33 41.88 -3.60
C CYS A 285 -2.78 41.59 -3.24
N TYR A 286 -2.98 40.94 -2.09
CA TYR A 286 -4.30 40.83 -1.47
C TYR A 286 -4.80 42.19 -1.01
N LYS A 287 -6.12 42.32 -0.88
CA LYS A 287 -6.76 43.54 -0.39
C LYS A 287 -6.17 43.90 0.98
N GLY A 288 -5.74 45.15 1.14
CA GLY A 288 -5.07 45.62 2.36
C GLY A 288 -3.54 45.54 2.30
N TYR A 289 -2.95 45.07 1.18
CA TYR A 289 -1.52 45.07 0.94
C TYR A 289 -1.17 45.83 -0.35
N THR A 290 0.03 46.41 -0.40
CA THR A 290 0.58 47.17 -1.53
C THR A 290 2.10 46.98 -1.65
N GLY A 291 2.69 47.61 -2.67
CA GLY A 291 4.11 47.51 -3.01
C GLY A 291 4.39 46.41 -4.04
N VAL A 292 5.57 46.46 -4.68
CA VAL A 292 5.99 45.51 -5.73
C VAL A 292 5.97 44.06 -5.23
N ASN A 293 6.28 43.88 -3.94
CA ASN A 293 6.36 42.59 -3.25
C ASN A 293 5.21 42.39 -2.25
N CYS A 294 4.17 43.23 -2.25
CA CYS A 294 2.99 43.07 -1.40
C CYS A 294 3.29 42.94 0.11
N ASN A 295 4.37 43.54 0.57
CA ASN A 295 4.83 43.49 1.96
C ASN A 295 4.39 44.70 2.79
N GLN A 296 3.74 45.70 2.17
CA GLN A 296 3.28 46.92 2.85
C GLN A 296 1.78 46.83 3.13
N LYS A 297 1.35 47.00 4.39
CA LYS A 297 -0.08 47.09 4.73
C LYS A 297 -0.64 48.47 4.38
N ILE A 298 -1.84 48.50 3.83
CA ILE A 298 -2.59 49.74 3.58
C ILE A 298 -3.32 50.09 4.88
N PHE A 299 -2.93 51.19 5.51
CA PHE A 299 -3.64 51.75 6.66
C PHE A 299 -4.69 52.75 6.17
N VAL A 300 -5.97 52.46 6.44
CA VAL A 300 -7.06 53.41 6.17
C VAL A 300 -7.16 54.36 7.36
N ASN A 301 -6.82 55.63 7.14
CA ASN A 301 -7.06 56.67 8.14
C ASN A 301 -8.56 57.00 8.12
N ASN A 302 -9.31 56.49 9.08
CA ASN A 302 -10.66 56.95 9.35
C ASN A 302 -10.56 58.31 10.07
N ARG A 303 -10.65 59.40 9.30
CA ARG A 303 -10.98 60.72 9.83
C ARG A 303 -12.47 60.99 9.63
#